data_AF-A0A533TXL2-F1
#
_entry.id   AF-A0A533TXL2-F1
#
_cell.length_a   1.000
_cell.length_b   1.000
_cell.length_c   1.000
_cell.angle_alpha   90.00
_cell.angle_beta   90.00
_cell.angle_gamma   90.00
#
_symmetry.space_group_name_H-M   'P 1'
#
loop_
_entity.id
_entity.type
_entity.pdbx_description
1 polymer ?
#
loop_
_entity_poly.entity_id
_entity_poly.type
_entity_poly.pdbx_seq_one_letter_code
_entity_poly.pdbx_strand_id
1 'polypeptide(L)'
;MVEEHFAGILRTVKIIALTDEAKSGKWESVKPLLDEFSKELPTDATTWYAMPDGSYYTTESGTLNSQNLKDRPYFSRILAGQDVLGDLVISKATGHRSVIVASPVTVNGKVVAAIGISVRVHLISDIVAAQLNLPDNTYFYALDPETKIVLHKYAERMFKTVSDVGDESLGNEFRTAMNKNEGVFDYKLNGKKMTSIFRKSTALGWYFFIAQEKK
;
A
#
# COMPACT_ATOMS: atom_id res chain seq x y z
N MET A 1 5.69 7.11 10.25
CA MET A 1 6.42 7.07 8.96
C MET A 1 5.58 6.48 7.83
N VAL A 2 5.39 5.15 7.73
CA VAL A 2 4.62 4.54 6.62
C VAL A 2 3.17 5.03 6.61
N GLU A 3 2.50 5.01 7.77
CA GLU A 3 1.12 5.48 7.90
C GLU A 3 0.99 6.96 7.50
N GLU A 4 1.91 7.81 7.96
CA GLU A 4 1.93 9.23 7.64
C GLU A 4 2.18 9.48 6.15
N HIS A 5 3.05 8.67 5.53
CA HIS A 5 3.31 8.75 4.10
C HIS A 5 2.04 8.45 3.30
N PHE A 6 1.35 7.34 3.61
CA PHE A 6 0.09 7.01 2.95
C PHE A 6 -1.02 8.01 3.25
N ALA A 7 -1.11 8.50 4.49
CA ALA A 7 -2.10 9.52 4.88
C ALA A 7 -1.83 10.86 4.17
N GLY A 8 -0.56 11.22 3.94
CA GLY A 8 -0.17 12.39 3.16
C GLY A 8 -0.62 12.27 1.70
N ILE A 9 -0.35 11.12 1.07
CA ILE A 9 -0.85 10.81 -0.28
C ILE A 9 -2.37 10.91 -0.34
N LEU A 10 -3.07 10.27 0.60
CA LEU A 10 -4.53 10.30 0.64
C LEU A 10 -5.07 11.73 0.79
N ARG A 11 -4.42 12.56 1.62
CA ARG A 11 -4.82 13.94 1.81
C ARG A 11 -4.72 14.75 0.51
N THR A 12 -3.63 14.61 -0.23
CA THR A 12 -3.47 15.29 -1.53
C THR A 12 -4.46 14.76 -2.56
N VAL A 13 -4.66 13.43 -2.64
CA VAL A 13 -5.69 12.81 -3.49
C VAL A 13 -7.08 13.37 -3.20
N LYS A 14 -7.43 13.54 -1.92
CA LYS A 14 -8.72 14.12 -1.51
C LYS A 14 -8.85 15.59 -1.90
N ILE A 15 -7.77 16.37 -1.81
CA ILE A 15 -7.77 17.77 -2.27
C ILE A 15 -8.03 17.83 -3.78
N ILE A 16 -7.33 17.01 -4.57
CA ILE A 16 -7.55 16.94 -6.03
C ILE A 16 -8.98 16.48 -6.34
N ALA A 17 -9.53 15.51 -5.59
CA ALA A 17 -10.90 15.04 -5.76
C ALA A 17 -11.97 16.13 -5.52
N LEU A 18 -11.63 17.23 -4.85
CA LEU A 18 -12.54 18.35 -4.61
C LEU A 18 -12.55 19.38 -5.73
N THR A 19 -11.60 19.32 -6.68
CA THR A 19 -11.52 20.33 -7.75
C THR A 19 -12.57 20.10 -8.84
N ASP A 20 -12.87 21.16 -9.59
CA ASP A 20 -13.84 21.08 -10.68
C ASP A 20 -13.31 20.21 -11.83
N GLU A 21 -12.00 20.19 -12.05
CA GLU A 21 -11.34 19.31 -13.01
C GLU A 21 -11.59 17.84 -12.69
N ALA A 22 -11.40 17.43 -11.43
CA ALA A 22 -11.67 16.05 -11.02
C ALA A 22 -13.17 15.74 -11.07
N LYS A 23 -14.03 16.66 -10.63
CA LYS A 23 -15.50 16.48 -10.65
C LYS A 23 -16.10 16.44 -12.06
N SER A 24 -15.39 16.97 -13.05
CA SER A 24 -15.85 16.98 -14.44
C SER A 24 -16.04 15.58 -15.05
N GLY A 25 -15.38 14.56 -14.48
CA GLY A 25 -15.37 13.20 -15.05
C GLY A 25 -14.47 13.06 -16.28
N LYS A 26 -13.71 14.11 -16.66
CA LYS A 26 -12.91 14.15 -17.89
C LYS A 26 -11.43 14.04 -17.57
N TRP A 27 -10.79 13.03 -18.15
CA TRP A 27 -9.35 12.80 -17.96
C TRP A 27 -8.51 14.01 -18.34
N GLU A 28 -8.81 14.61 -19.49
CA GLU A 28 -8.05 15.74 -20.04
C GLU A 28 -8.08 16.97 -19.13
N SER A 29 -9.15 17.13 -18.35
CA SER A 29 -9.27 18.21 -17.36
C SER A 29 -8.42 17.96 -16.12
N VAL A 30 -8.46 16.74 -15.57
CA VAL A 30 -7.79 16.42 -14.30
C VAL A 30 -6.31 16.02 -14.47
N LYS A 31 -5.92 15.56 -15.67
CA LYS A 31 -4.56 15.06 -15.97
C LYS A 31 -3.45 16.02 -15.54
N PRO A 32 -3.49 17.34 -15.80
CA PRO A 32 -2.40 18.23 -15.41
C PRO A 32 -2.14 18.25 -13.90
N LEU A 33 -3.20 18.19 -13.08
CA LEU A 33 -3.08 18.13 -11.62
C LEU A 33 -2.47 16.81 -11.16
N LEU A 34 -2.89 15.70 -11.79
CA LEU A 34 -2.38 14.37 -11.46
C LEU A 34 -0.94 14.16 -11.93
N ASP A 35 -0.58 14.72 -13.09
CA ASP A 35 0.80 14.72 -13.60
C ASP A 35 1.72 15.46 -12.61
N GLU A 36 1.33 16.64 -12.15
CA GLU A 36 2.15 17.40 -11.19
C GLU A 36 2.29 16.64 -9.87
N PHE A 37 1.19 16.13 -9.34
CA PHE A 37 1.23 15.31 -8.13
C PHE A 37 2.11 14.06 -8.30
N SER A 38 2.06 13.40 -9.47
CA SER A 38 2.86 12.20 -9.72
C SER A 38 4.37 12.44 -9.64
N LYS A 39 4.85 13.64 -9.98
CA LYS A 39 6.28 14.01 -9.89
C LYS A 39 6.75 14.15 -8.45
N GLU A 40 5.84 14.50 -7.53
CA GLU A 40 6.14 14.68 -6.12
C GLU A 40 6.12 13.35 -5.34
N LEU A 41 5.55 12.30 -5.92
CA LEU A 41 5.46 11.01 -5.27
C LEU A 41 6.81 10.29 -5.30
N PRO A 42 7.46 10.06 -4.14
CA PRO A 42 8.51 9.08 -4.10
C PRO A 42 7.89 7.70 -4.40
N THR A 43 8.68 6.75 -4.89
CA THR A 43 8.33 5.33 -5.14
C THR A 43 7.86 4.92 -6.54
N ASP A 44 8.11 5.69 -7.61
CA ASP A 44 7.64 5.36 -8.97
C ASP A 44 6.15 4.96 -8.98
N ALA A 45 5.36 5.66 -8.18
CA ALA A 45 3.97 5.32 -7.93
C ALA A 45 3.13 5.62 -9.18
N THR A 46 2.16 4.76 -9.46
CA THR A 46 1.23 4.97 -10.58
C THR A 46 0.00 5.71 -10.12
N THR A 47 -0.19 6.90 -10.66
CA THR A 47 -1.39 7.72 -10.44
C THR A 47 -2.43 7.39 -11.49
N TRP A 48 -3.65 7.12 -11.05
CA TRP A 48 -4.75 6.74 -11.92
C TRP A 48 -6.05 7.48 -11.60
N TYR A 49 -6.84 7.64 -12.65
CA TYR A 49 -8.18 8.24 -12.60
C TYR A 49 -9.18 7.28 -13.23
N ALA A 50 -10.15 6.81 -12.46
CA ALA A 50 -11.03 5.72 -12.83
C ALA A 50 -12.50 6.13 -12.81
N MET A 51 -13.26 5.66 -13.80
CA MET A 51 -14.69 5.87 -13.94
C MET A 51 -15.49 4.79 -13.20
N PRO A 52 -16.76 5.01 -12.85
CA PRO A 52 -17.56 4.03 -12.10
C PRO A 52 -17.72 2.66 -12.76
N ASP A 53 -17.53 2.56 -14.07
CA ASP A 53 -17.53 1.30 -14.82
C ASP A 53 -16.19 0.53 -14.73
N GLY A 54 -15.20 1.09 -14.04
CA GLY A 54 -13.87 0.55 -13.81
C GLY A 54 -12.86 0.84 -14.92
N SER A 55 -13.26 1.54 -15.98
CA SER A 55 -12.32 2.06 -16.98
C SER A 55 -11.45 3.14 -16.34
N TYR A 56 -10.18 3.22 -16.72
CA TYR A 56 -9.24 4.14 -16.05
C TYR A 56 -8.08 4.58 -16.92
N TYR A 57 -7.53 5.73 -16.54
CA TYR A 57 -6.36 6.35 -17.12
C TYR A 57 -5.20 6.29 -16.13
N THR A 58 -3.97 6.33 -16.63
CA THR A 58 -2.77 6.50 -15.80
C THR A 58 -1.98 7.70 -16.30
N THR A 59 -1.30 8.39 -15.40
CA THR A 59 -0.40 9.52 -15.74
C THR A 59 0.72 9.09 -16.69
N GLU A 60 1.19 7.86 -16.56
CA GLU A 60 2.29 7.31 -17.36
C GLU A 60 1.87 6.94 -18.79
N SER A 61 0.70 6.32 -18.97
CA SER A 61 0.21 5.99 -20.31
C SER A 61 -0.37 7.21 -21.04
N GLY A 62 -0.93 8.16 -20.28
CA GLY A 62 -1.71 9.28 -20.82
C GLY A 62 -2.99 8.90 -21.56
N THR A 63 -3.26 7.60 -21.71
CA THR A 63 -4.33 7.00 -22.52
C THR A 63 -5.14 6.00 -21.69
N LEU A 64 -6.35 5.70 -22.16
CA LEU A 64 -7.22 4.73 -21.51
C LEU A 64 -6.53 3.36 -21.44
N ASN A 65 -6.51 2.77 -20.25
CA ASN A 65 -5.90 1.47 -20.05
C ASN A 65 -6.78 0.36 -20.66
N SER A 66 -6.16 -0.69 -21.21
CA SER A 66 -6.87 -1.86 -21.72
C SER A 66 -7.43 -2.75 -20.60
N GLN A 67 -6.92 -2.59 -19.38
CA GLN A 67 -7.38 -3.27 -18.18
C GLN A 67 -8.55 -2.52 -17.53
N ASN A 68 -9.24 -3.17 -16.59
CA ASN A 68 -10.37 -2.59 -15.86
C ASN A 68 -10.24 -2.88 -14.36
N LEU A 69 -10.70 -1.95 -13.51
CA LEU A 69 -10.59 -2.03 -12.04
C LEU A 69 -11.84 -2.60 -11.34
N LYS A 70 -12.94 -2.86 -12.06
CA LYS A 70 -14.24 -3.22 -11.49
C LYS A 70 -14.24 -4.52 -10.68
N ASP A 71 -13.38 -5.46 -11.03
CA ASP A 71 -13.18 -6.73 -10.33
C ASP A 71 -12.29 -6.60 -9.08
N ARG A 72 -11.72 -5.43 -8.83
CA ARG A 72 -10.86 -5.21 -7.66
C ARG A 72 -11.72 -5.02 -6.41
N PRO A 73 -11.47 -5.77 -5.32
CA PRO A 73 -12.23 -5.62 -4.08
C PRO A 73 -12.25 -4.19 -3.55
N TYR A 74 -11.12 -3.49 -3.60
CA TYR A 74 -11.02 -2.09 -3.17
C TYR A 74 -11.91 -1.14 -3.97
N PHE A 75 -12.16 -1.44 -5.25
CA PHE A 75 -12.88 -0.52 -6.13
C PHE A 75 -14.35 -0.42 -5.75
N SER A 76 -14.96 -1.54 -5.35
CA SER A 76 -16.33 -1.56 -4.83
C SER A 76 -16.53 -0.65 -3.62
N ARG A 77 -15.52 -0.56 -2.73
CA ARG A 77 -15.54 0.33 -1.55
C ARG A 77 -15.44 1.79 -1.96
N ILE A 78 -14.62 2.11 -2.96
CA ILE A 78 -14.54 3.48 -3.51
C ILE A 78 -15.89 3.90 -4.10
N LEU A 79 -16.55 3.01 -4.86
CA LEU A 79 -17.89 3.30 -5.40
C LEU A 79 -18.95 3.46 -4.32
N ALA A 80 -18.76 2.86 -3.14
CA ALA A 80 -19.58 3.08 -1.95
C ALA A 80 -19.23 4.38 -1.20
N GLY A 81 -18.34 5.22 -1.74
CA GLY A 81 -17.93 6.50 -1.16
C GLY A 81 -16.84 6.39 -0.09
N GLN A 82 -16.14 5.26 0.00
CA GLN A 82 -15.11 5.03 1.00
C GLN A 82 -13.70 5.29 0.45
N ASP A 83 -12.86 5.89 1.28
CA ASP A 83 -11.42 5.97 1.03
C ASP A 83 -10.78 4.57 1.14
N VAL A 84 -9.72 4.34 0.37
CA VAL A 84 -8.90 3.13 0.44
C VAL A 84 -7.51 3.54 0.90
N LEU A 85 -7.00 2.85 1.91
CA LEU A 85 -5.68 3.08 2.47
C LEU A 85 -5.08 1.73 2.89
N GLY A 86 -4.06 1.26 2.17
CA GLY A 86 -3.36 0.03 2.57
C GLY A 86 -3.83 -1.25 1.87
N ASP A 87 -4.56 -1.17 0.75
CA ASP A 87 -4.93 -2.40 0.03
C ASP A 87 -3.78 -2.91 -0.82
N LEU A 88 -3.38 -4.15 -0.58
CA LEU A 88 -2.26 -4.77 -1.28
C LEU A 88 -2.72 -5.44 -2.58
N VAL A 89 -2.11 -5.08 -3.72
CA VAL A 89 -2.45 -5.63 -5.03
C VAL A 89 -1.23 -5.86 -5.91
N ILE A 90 -1.36 -6.78 -6.86
CA ILE A 90 -0.48 -6.81 -8.03
C ILE A 90 -1.11 -5.88 -9.07
N SER A 91 -0.42 -4.80 -9.43
CA SER A 91 -0.88 -3.80 -10.39
C SER A 91 -1.18 -4.45 -11.74
N LYS A 92 -2.35 -4.14 -12.30
CA LYS A 92 -2.78 -4.62 -13.63
C LYS A 92 -1.97 -3.98 -14.75
N ALA A 93 -1.52 -2.74 -14.55
CA ALA A 93 -0.79 -1.98 -15.56
C ALA A 93 0.69 -2.36 -15.63
N THR A 94 1.33 -2.63 -14.49
CA THR A 94 2.79 -2.79 -14.40
C THR A 94 3.24 -4.16 -13.91
N GLY A 95 2.34 -4.97 -13.34
CA GLY A 95 2.70 -6.22 -12.67
C GLY A 95 3.42 -6.03 -11.33
N HIS A 96 3.70 -4.78 -10.92
CA HIS A 96 4.35 -4.51 -9.64
C HIS A 96 3.40 -4.76 -8.47
N ARG A 97 3.99 -5.15 -7.34
CA ARG A 97 3.30 -5.22 -6.06
C ARG A 97 3.14 -3.81 -5.51
N SER A 98 1.92 -3.45 -5.18
CA SER A 98 1.55 -2.08 -4.84
C SER A 98 0.60 -2.05 -3.66
N VAL A 99 0.67 -0.97 -2.90
CA VAL A 99 -0.35 -0.57 -1.95
C VAL A 99 -1.19 0.52 -2.57
N ILE A 100 -2.51 0.37 -2.47
CA ILE A 100 -3.47 1.32 -3.01
C ILE A 100 -3.83 2.35 -1.95
N VAL A 101 -3.73 3.62 -2.38
CA VAL A 101 -4.24 4.78 -1.66
C VAL A 101 -5.18 5.52 -2.61
N ALA A 102 -6.47 5.59 -2.29
CA ALA A 102 -7.46 6.12 -3.22
C ALA A 102 -8.64 6.80 -2.51
N SER A 103 -9.29 7.74 -3.22
CA SER A 103 -10.48 8.45 -2.78
C SER A 103 -11.52 8.52 -3.91
N PRO A 104 -12.82 8.46 -3.59
CA PRO A 104 -13.86 8.78 -4.55
C PRO A 104 -13.87 10.27 -4.87
N VAL A 105 -14.29 10.60 -6.09
CA VAL A 105 -14.69 11.93 -6.52
C VAL A 105 -16.21 11.97 -6.54
N THR A 106 -16.81 12.93 -5.83
CA THR A 106 -18.27 12.99 -5.67
C THR A 106 -18.87 14.30 -6.17
N VAL A 107 -20.02 14.20 -6.83
CA VAL A 107 -20.86 15.32 -7.26
C VAL A 107 -22.28 15.03 -6.83
N ASN A 108 -22.90 15.95 -6.07
CA ASN A 108 -24.26 15.81 -5.55
C ASN A 108 -24.50 14.46 -4.84
N GLY A 109 -23.53 14.01 -4.04
CA GLY A 109 -23.60 12.75 -3.28
C GLY A 109 -23.40 11.48 -4.11
N LYS A 110 -23.11 11.57 -5.42
CA LYS A 110 -22.83 10.43 -6.28
C LYS A 110 -21.35 10.37 -6.64
N VAL A 111 -20.77 9.16 -6.62
CA VAL A 111 -19.41 8.92 -7.09
C VAL A 111 -19.38 9.03 -8.62
N VAL A 112 -18.64 10.00 -9.15
CA VAL A 112 -18.50 10.25 -10.60
C VAL A 112 -17.17 9.77 -11.15
N ALA A 113 -16.16 9.63 -10.28
CA ALA A 113 -14.85 9.07 -10.60
C ALA A 113 -14.14 8.64 -9.31
N ALA A 114 -12.93 8.10 -9.45
CA ALA A 114 -12.01 7.79 -8.37
C ALA A 114 -10.61 8.25 -8.76
N ILE A 115 -9.86 8.77 -7.80
CA ILE A 115 -8.43 9.03 -7.95
C ILE A 115 -7.71 8.05 -7.03
N GLY A 116 -6.66 7.42 -7.53
CA GLY A 116 -5.84 6.56 -6.69
C GLY A 116 -4.41 6.44 -7.14
N ILE A 117 -3.60 6.00 -6.19
CA ILE A 117 -2.15 5.91 -6.26
C ILE A 117 -1.76 4.47 -5.95
N SER A 118 -0.98 3.87 -6.84
CA SER A 118 -0.39 2.55 -6.66
C SER A 118 1.05 2.72 -6.19
N VAL A 119 1.26 2.77 -4.88
CA VAL A 119 2.57 2.98 -4.27
C VAL A 119 3.39 1.69 -4.37
N ARG A 120 4.60 1.73 -4.94
CA ARG A 120 5.46 0.53 -5.03
C ARG A 120 6.05 0.22 -3.67
N VAL A 121 5.67 -0.93 -3.15
CA VAL A 121 5.94 -1.37 -1.77
C VAL A 121 7.39 -1.65 -1.42
N HIS A 122 8.20 -2.09 -2.39
CA HIS A 122 9.61 -2.39 -2.13
C HIS A 122 10.38 -1.11 -1.75
N LEU A 123 10.05 0.01 -2.39
CA LEU A 123 10.67 1.31 -2.14
C LEU A 123 10.30 1.88 -0.76
N ILE A 124 9.12 1.54 -0.22
CA ILE A 124 8.72 1.94 1.14
C ILE A 124 9.65 1.30 2.18
N SER A 125 10.00 0.03 2.00
CA SER A 125 10.87 -0.67 2.94
C SER A 125 12.28 -0.09 2.93
N ASP A 126 12.78 0.30 1.75
CA ASP A 126 14.08 0.96 1.60
C ASP A 126 14.07 2.37 2.21
N ILE A 127 13.00 3.15 2.01
CA ILE A 127 12.83 4.47 2.65
C ILE A 127 12.88 4.36 4.17
N VAL A 128 12.14 3.41 4.76
CA VAL A 128 12.14 3.21 6.22
C VAL A 128 13.53 2.80 6.72
N ALA A 129 14.18 1.86 6.03
CA ALA A 129 15.51 1.41 6.43
C ALA A 129 16.55 2.55 6.38
N ALA A 130 16.52 3.37 5.33
CA ALA A 130 17.41 4.51 5.18
C ALA A 130 17.14 5.60 6.24
N GLN A 131 15.88 5.95 6.48
CA GLN A 131 15.54 7.01 7.44
C GLN A 131 15.86 6.63 8.88
N LEU A 132 15.76 5.36 9.23
CA LEU A 132 16.09 4.86 10.56
C LEU A 132 17.56 4.44 10.72
N ASN A 133 18.38 4.54 9.66
CA ASN A 133 19.76 4.07 9.62
C ASN A 133 19.90 2.63 10.18
N LEU A 134 19.00 1.73 9.74
CA LEU A 134 18.99 0.36 10.27
C LEU A 134 20.31 -0.37 9.91
N PRO A 135 20.94 -1.08 10.85
CA PRO A 135 22.11 -1.90 10.55
C PRO A 135 21.82 -3.00 9.53
N ASP A 136 22.83 -3.47 8.81
CA ASP A 136 22.68 -4.50 7.76
C ASP A 136 22.03 -5.81 8.23
N ASN A 137 22.18 -6.15 9.51
CA ASN A 137 21.58 -7.33 10.13
C ASN A 137 20.15 -7.07 10.67
N THR A 138 19.53 -5.95 10.29
CA THR A 138 18.20 -5.54 10.73
C THR A 138 17.25 -5.41 9.54
N TYR A 139 16.01 -5.85 9.73
CA TYR A 139 15.00 -5.95 8.68
C TYR A 139 13.71 -5.28 9.14
N PHE A 140 13.21 -4.36 8.31
CA PHE A 140 11.87 -3.82 8.43
C PHE A 140 10.90 -4.59 7.55
N TYR A 141 9.76 -4.99 8.10
CA TYR A 141 8.66 -5.60 7.37
C TYR A 141 7.32 -5.32 8.06
N ALA A 142 6.23 -5.58 7.36
CA ALA A 142 4.89 -5.49 7.92
C ALA A 142 4.05 -6.70 7.55
N LEU A 143 3.15 -7.08 8.46
CA LEU A 143 2.19 -8.16 8.28
C LEU A 143 0.75 -7.63 8.38
N ASP A 144 -0.19 -8.21 7.64
CA ASP A 144 -1.62 -8.03 7.93
C ASP A 144 -2.04 -8.89 9.15
N PRO A 145 -3.28 -8.73 9.68
CA PRO A 145 -3.77 -9.54 10.79
C PRO A 145 -3.78 -11.05 10.54
N GLU A 146 -3.72 -11.49 9.28
CA GLU A 146 -3.71 -12.90 8.87
C GLU A 146 -2.27 -13.43 8.70
N THR A 147 -1.25 -12.68 9.13
CA THR A 147 0.18 -13.00 9.02
C THR A 147 0.72 -13.03 7.58
N LYS A 148 0.01 -12.40 6.64
CA LYS A 148 0.51 -12.19 5.27
C LYS A 148 1.48 -11.04 5.24
N ILE A 149 2.57 -11.20 4.51
CA ILE A 149 3.60 -10.16 4.37
C ILE A 149 3.09 -9.07 3.42
N VAL A 150 2.85 -7.88 3.97
CA VAL A 150 2.33 -6.70 3.24
C VAL A 150 3.40 -5.65 2.93
N LEU A 151 4.52 -5.65 3.64
CA LEU A 151 5.72 -4.90 3.27
C LEU A 151 6.96 -5.73 3.57
N HIS A 152 7.92 -5.72 2.65
CA HIS A 152 9.25 -6.28 2.86
C HIS A 152 10.22 -5.69 1.84
N LYS A 153 11.49 -5.53 2.21
CA LYS A 153 12.60 -5.23 1.28
C LYS A 153 12.69 -6.19 0.08
N TYR A 154 12.25 -7.43 0.27
CA TYR A 154 12.29 -8.49 -0.73
C TYR A 154 10.88 -8.68 -1.28
N ALA A 155 10.59 -8.06 -2.42
CA ALA A 155 9.25 -7.98 -2.99
C ALA A 155 8.61 -9.36 -3.24
N GLU A 156 9.42 -10.39 -3.51
CA GLU A 156 8.99 -11.76 -3.77
C GLU A 156 8.45 -12.47 -2.52
N ARG A 157 8.80 -11.99 -1.33
CA ARG A 157 8.26 -12.51 -0.06
C ARG A 157 6.86 -12.00 0.25
N MET A 158 6.42 -10.93 -0.40
CA MET A 158 5.08 -10.38 -0.14
C MET A 158 3.96 -11.32 -0.60
N PHE A 159 2.73 -11.10 -0.15
CA PHE A 159 1.56 -11.96 -0.40
C PHE A 159 1.69 -13.42 0.07
N LYS A 160 2.88 -13.84 0.46
CA LYS A 160 3.13 -15.07 1.18
C LYS A 160 2.82 -14.85 2.65
N THR A 161 2.38 -15.91 3.30
CA THR A 161 2.32 -15.95 4.76
C THR A 161 3.73 -16.13 5.31
N VAL A 162 3.94 -15.79 6.58
CA VAL A 162 5.20 -16.10 7.26
C VAL A 162 5.52 -17.61 7.22
N SER A 163 4.49 -18.46 7.22
CA SER A 163 4.64 -19.92 7.08
C SER A 163 5.23 -20.33 5.74
N ASP A 164 4.86 -19.64 4.65
CA ASP A 164 5.38 -19.92 3.30
C ASP A 164 6.85 -19.49 3.12
N VAL A 165 7.34 -18.57 3.96
CA VAL A 165 8.73 -18.07 3.90
C VAL A 165 9.64 -18.82 4.86
N GLY A 166 9.11 -19.27 6.00
CA GLY A 166 9.78 -20.15 6.96
C GLY A 166 9.16 -21.54 6.95
N ASP A 167 8.69 -21.96 8.12
CA ASP A 167 7.95 -23.20 8.32
C ASP A 167 6.62 -22.93 9.03
N GLU A 168 5.78 -23.96 9.16
CA GLU A 168 4.46 -23.83 9.81
C GLU A 168 4.55 -23.39 11.28
N SER A 169 5.62 -23.78 11.99
CA SER A 169 5.82 -23.41 13.38
C SER A 169 5.98 -21.90 13.54
N LEU A 170 6.72 -21.27 12.61
CA LEU A 170 6.88 -19.82 12.55
C LEU A 170 5.53 -19.10 12.44
N GLY A 171 4.59 -19.62 11.64
CA GLY A 171 3.25 -19.05 11.52
C GLY A 171 2.46 -19.00 12.84
N ASN A 172 2.54 -20.06 13.63
CA ASN A 172 1.88 -20.12 14.94
C ASN A 172 2.53 -19.17 15.95
N GLU A 173 3.85 -19.04 15.92
CA GLU A 173 4.58 -18.11 16.78
C GLU A 173 4.18 -16.66 16.51
N PHE A 174 4.12 -16.24 15.23
CA PHE A 174 3.68 -14.89 14.86
C PHE A 174 2.22 -14.62 15.26
N ARG A 175 1.29 -15.55 15.01
CA ARG A 175 -0.10 -15.41 15.46
C ARG A 175 -0.18 -15.21 16.98
N THR A 176 0.60 -15.98 17.73
CA THR A 176 0.64 -15.88 19.19
C THR A 176 1.17 -14.52 19.65
N ALA A 177 2.26 -14.04 19.04
CA ALA A 177 2.82 -12.72 19.34
C ALA A 177 1.83 -11.58 19.01
N MET A 178 1.18 -11.65 17.85
CA MET A 178 0.26 -10.63 17.33
C MET A 178 -1.09 -10.56 18.06
N ASN A 179 -1.36 -11.47 19.01
CA ASN A 179 -2.46 -11.30 19.98
C ASN A 179 -2.28 -10.05 20.86
N LYS A 180 -1.06 -9.51 20.94
CA LYS A 180 -0.76 -8.21 21.54
C LYS A 180 -0.65 -7.15 20.45
N ASN A 181 -0.97 -5.91 20.76
CA ASN A 181 -0.80 -4.80 19.82
C ASN A 181 0.66 -4.33 19.69
N GLU A 182 1.53 -4.64 20.64
CA GLU A 182 2.96 -4.35 20.54
C GLU A 182 3.75 -5.29 21.45
N GLY A 183 5.06 -5.41 21.21
CA GLY A 183 5.94 -6.18 22.07
C GLY A 183 7.28 -6.53 21.45
N VAL A 184 8.00 -7.40 22.15
CA VAL A 184 9.24 -8.04 21.70
C VAL A 184 8.95 -9.52 21.46
N PHE A 185 9.48 -10.05 20.37
CA PHE A 185 9.24 -11.42 19.93
C PHE A 185 10.51 -12.02 19.32
N ASP A 186 11.00 -13.11 19.92
CA ASP A 186 12.16 -13.87 19.48
C ASP A 186 11.71 -15.10 18.68
N TYR A 187 12.36 -15.36 17.54
CA TYR A 187 12.04 -16.49 16.68
C TYR A 187 13.27 -17.00 15.92
N LYS A 188 13.12 -18.12 15.22
CA LYS A 188 14.14 -18.63 14.30
C LYS A 188 13.62 -18.59 12.87
N LEU A 189 14.48 -18.17 11.94
CA LEU A 189 14.20 -18.21 10.51
C LEU A 189 15.40 -18.85 9.81
N ASN A 190 15.18 -20.04 9.21
CA ASN A 190 16.24 -20.79 8.51
C ASN A 190 17.51 -20.98 9.36
N GLY A 191 17.33 -21.35 10.63
CA GLY A 191 18.41 -21.55 11.60
C GLY A 191 18.98 -20.27 12.24
N LYS A 192 18.68 -19.09 11.70
CA LYS A 192 19.11 -17.79 12.25
C LYS A 192 18.19 -17.36 13.38
N LYS A 193 18.77 -16.88 14.48
CA LYS A 193 18.00 -16.35 15.62
C LYS A 193 17.68 -14.88 15.37
N MET A 194 16.40 -14.52 15.48
CA MET A 194 15.91 -13.17 15.29
C MET A 194 15.30 -12.65 16.60
N THR A 195 15.52 -11.38 16.92
CA THR A 195 14.69 -10.63 17.88
C THR A 195 13.96 -9.55 17.13
N SER A 196 12.64 -9.47 17.30
CA SER A 196 11.83 -8.42 16.71
C SER A 196 11.15 -7.57 17.76
N ILE A 197 11.06 -6.27 17.49
CA ILE A 197 10.09 -5.39 18.13
C ILE A 197 8.96 -5.14 17.16
N PHE A 198 7.73 -5.09 17.65
CA PHE A 198 6.58 -4.90 16.79
C PHE A 198 5.49 -4.02 17.39
N ARG A 199 4.69 -3.41 16.52
CA ARG A 199 3.50 -2.62 16.87
C ARG A 199 2.43 -2.71 15.79
N LYS A 200 1.18 -2.79 16.20
CA LYS A 200 -0.02 -2.71 15.37
C LYS A 200 -0.36 -1.27 15.05
N SER A 201 -0.53 -1.00 13.77
CA SER A 201 -1.09 0.21 13.19
C SER A 201 -2.60 0.26 13.46
N THR A 202 -3.07 1.36 14.04
CA THR A 202 -4.50 1.62 14.14
C THR A 202 -5.10 2.09 12.82
N ALA A 203 -4.31 2.75 11.96
CA ALA A 203 -4.77 3.27 10.68
C ALA A 203 -4.91 2.19 9.59
N LEU A 204 -3.99 1.23 9.54
CA LEU A 204 -3.91 0.20 8.50
C LEU A 204 -4.31 -1.19 9.02
N GLY A 205 -4.36 -1.38 10.33
CA GLY A 205 -4.55 -2.69 10.96
C GLY A 205 -3.33 -3.63 10.85
N TRP A 206 -2.28 -3.20 10.15
CA TRP A 206 -1.04 -3.94 9.96
C TRP A 206 -0.18 -3.98 11.22
N TYR A 207 0.71 -4.95 11.30
CA TYR A 207 1.73 -5.06 12.33
C TYR A 207 3.09 -4.75 11.69
N PHE A 208 3.75 -3.69 12.16
CA PHE A 208 5.09 -3.32 11.74
C PHE A 208 6.12 -3.97 12.65
N PHE A 209 7.17 -4.53 12.04
CA PHE A 209 8.25 -5.21 12.73
C PHE A 209 9.60 -4.61 12.34
N ILE A 210 10.49 -4.49 13.33
CA ILE A 210 11.92 -4.33 13.13
C ILE A 210 12.58 -5.54 13.76
N ALA A 211 13.18 -6.40 12.95
CA ALA A 211 13.84 -7.62 13.40
C ALA A 211 15.35 -7.56 13.21
N GLN A 212 16.11 -7.92 14.23
CA GLN A 212 17.57 -8.00 14.20
C GLN A 212 18.01 -9.47 14.25
N GLU A 213 18.91 -9.86 13.36
CA GLU A 213 19.61 -11.15 13.41
C GLU A 213 20.68 -11.12 14.51
N LYS A 214 20.57 -12.04 15.48
CA LYS A 214 21.57 -12.23 16.53
C LYS A 214 22.82 -12.87 15.93
N LYS A 215 23.98 -12.36 16.33
CA LYS A 215 25.30 -12.97 16.04
C LYS A 215 25.46 -14.31 16.77
#